data_AF-A0A7C6J4Z4-F1
#
_entry.id   AF-A0A7C6J4Z4-F1
#
_cell.length_a   1.000
_cell.length_b   1.000
_cell.length_c   1.000
_cell.angle_alpha   90.00
_cell.angle_beta   90.00
_cell.angle_gamma   90.00
#
_symmetry.space_group_name_H-M   'P 1'
#
loop_
_entity.id
_entity.type
_entity.pdbx_description
1 polymer ?
#
loop_
_entity_poly.entity_id
_entity_poly.type
_entity_poly.pdbx_seq_one_letter_code
_entity_poly.pdbx_strand_id
1 'polypeptide(L)'
;MKDKAAVIPVDSLGKLREALASFRNTDIYKDIVDPKDAVLARFQTVFTPEHVTAITEEGFRSFLLIENNRHWTGLHRQGPRMCADMDRLREALAILVDENQPVANRLDQAIEMVSGMGKNVATAILLVAYPDRYGVWNNRSEASMKQLDIWPSFDRNESFGSRYVKINQILLQLRDMLQTDLWTLDALWWYLNQESGICEQPFSNALDKNEQRFGLERHLHEFLRDNWDRLELGQEWALYQEPGDEEAGYEYPCDVGRIDLLAKHRSEPRWLVVELKRGQTSDQTVGQLLRYIGWVKHHLAAEGEVVHGLIICREADESLHYALSVLENVELRLYAVEFHLKKPE
;
A
#
# COMPACT_ATOMS: atom_id res chain seq x y z
N MET A 1 11.07 28.29 -8.85
CA MET A 1 9.82 28.76 -8.22
C MET A 1 9.88 28.32 -6.76
N LYS A 2 9.53 29.18 -5.79
CA LYS A 2 9.54 28.78 -4.38
C LYS A 2 8.50 27.69 -4.18
N ASP A 3 8.92 26.50 -3.73
CA ASP A 3 8.05 25.46 -3.21
C ASP A 3 7.14 26.11 -2.15
N LYS A 4 5.87 26.30 -2.48
CA LYS A 4 4.87 26.57 -1.45
C LYS A 4 4.71 25.24 -0.71
N ALA A 5 5.24 25.16 0.50
CA ALA A 5 4.93 24.06 1.41
C ALA A 5 3.41 23.86 1.41
N ALA A 6 2.96 22.62 1.22
CA ALA A 6 1.54 22.30 1.20
C ALA A 6 0.93 22.80 2.52
N VAL A 7 -0.02 23.73 2.43
CA VAL A 7 -0.66 24.30 3.62
C VAL A 7 -1.69 23.29 4.09
N ILE A 8 -1.45 22.68 5.25
CA ILE A 8 -2.40 21.74 5.86
C ILE A 8 -3.67 22.52 6.27
N PRO A 9 -4.86 22.21 5.70
CA PRO A 9 -6.09 22.89 6.05
C PRO A 9 -6.43 22.75 7.54
N VAL A 10 -6.97 23.80 8.14
CA VAL A 10 -7.35 23.82 9.57
C VAL A 10 -8.38 22.73 9.88
N ASP A 11 -9.33 22.52 8.97
CA ASP A 11 -10.36 21.49 9.10
C ASP A 11 -9.76 20.07 9.09
N SER A 12 -8.81 19.81 8.17
CA SER A 12 -8.08 18.54 8.10
C SER A 12 -7.28 18.30 9.39
N LEU A 13 -6.62 19.33 9.92
CA LEU A 13 -5.92 19.24 11.20
C LEU A 13 -6.86 18.96 12.39
N GLY A 14 -8.03 19.61 12.41
CA GLY A 14 -9.05 19.40 13.44
C GLY A 14 -9.49 17.93 13.49
N LYS A 15 -9.83 17.36 12.33
CA LYS A 15 -10.18 15.94 12.19
C LYS A 15 -9.06 15.02 12.67
N LEU A 16 -7.81 15.30 12.30
CA LEU A 16 -6.66 14.49 12.71
C LEU A 16 -6.42 14.54 14.22
N ARG A 17 -6.64 15.68 14.87
CA ARG A 17 -6.50 15.79 16.33
C ARG A 17 -7.57 14.99 17.06
N GLU A 18 -8.81 15.04 16.59
CA GLU A 18 -9.91 14.26 17.13
C GLU A 18 -9.65 12.76 16.95
N ALA A 19 -9.27 12.34 15.74
CA ALA A 19 -8.92 10.96 15.45
C ALA A 19 -7.74 10.46 16.29
N LEU A 20 -6.69 11.28 16.48
CA LEU A 20 -5.55 10.94 17.33
C LEU A 20 -5.96 10.75 18.81
N ALA A 21 -6.89 11.56 19.31
CA ALA A 21 -7.38 11.42 20.68
C ALA A 21 -8.17 10.12 20.87
N SER A 22 -9.03 9.75 19.91
CA SER A 22 -9.75 8.48 19.91
C SER A 22 -8.81 7.30 19.74
N PHE A 23 -7.87 7.40 18.80
CA PHE A 23 -6.89 6.37 18.46
C PHE A 23 -6.11 5.87 19.68
N ARG A 24 -5.70 6.75 20.58
CA ARG A 24 -4.94 6.41 21.80
C ARG A 24 -5.62 5.39 22.72
N ASN A 25 -6.94 5.22 22.62
CA ASN A 25 -7.71 4.29 23.45
C ASN A 25 -8.06 2.97 22.73
N THR A 26 -7.57 2.78 21.50
CA THR A 26 -7.87 1.60 20.68
C THR A 26 -6.87 0.47 20.92
N ASP A 27 -7.26 -0.76 20.60
CA ASP A 27 -6.33 -1.91 20.66
C ASP A 27 -5.23 -1.79 19.59
N ILE A 28 -5.50 -1.11 18.47
CA ILE A 28 -4.50 -0.77 17.46
C ILE A 28 -3.32 -0.03 18.07
N TYR A 29 -3.59 0.98 18.90
CA TYR A 29 -2.54 1.75 19.55
C TYR A 29 -1.68 0.85 20.44
N LYS A 30 -2.29 -0.07 21.19
CA LYS A 30 -1.57 -1.03 22.04
C LYS A 30 -0.75 -2.02 21.23
N ASP A 31 -1.24 -2.43 20.06
CA ASP A 31 -0.57 -3.43 19.25
C ASP A 31 0.58 -2.87 18.41
N ILE A 32 0.50 -1.58 18.03
CA ILE A 32 1.45 -0.93 17.12
C ILE A 32 2.32 0.11 17.83
N VAL A 33 1.73 0.98 18.66
CA VAL A 33 2.43 2.12 19.27
C VAL A 33 3.11 1.75 20.59
N ASP A 34 2.43 1.01 21.48
CA ASP A 34 3.05 0.59 22.76
C ASP A 34 4.35 -0.23 22.58
N PRO A 35 4.48 -1.18 21.61
CA PRO A 35 5.74 -1.90 21.42
C PRO A 35 6.80 -1.12 20.64
N LYS A 36 6.54 0.11 20.17
CA LYS A 36 7.45 0.92 19.34
C LYS A 36 8.88 0.92 19.88
N ASP A 37 9.07 1.28 21.14
CA ASP A 37 10.41 1.43 21.72
C ASP A 37 11.17 0.10 21.77
N ALA A 38 10.47 -1.02 21.96
CA ALA A 38 11.07 -2.35 21.91
C ALA A 38 11.48 -2.74 20.48
N VAL A 39 10.68 -2.36 19.47
CA VAL A 39 11.01 -2.59 18.06
C VAL A 39 12.21 -1.74 17.65
N LEU A 40 12.22 -0.45 17.98
CA LEU A 40 13.35 0.45 17.70
C LEU A 40 14.62 -0.02 18.39
N ALA A 41 14.56 -0.41 19.67
CA ALA A 41 15.72 -0.94 20.40
C ALA A 41 16.32 -2.19 19.73
N ARG A 42 15.49 -3.01 19.07
CA ARG A 42 15.93 -4.22 18.37
C ARG A 42 16.52 -3.93 16.99
N PHE A 43 15.89 -3.06 16.19
CA PHE A 43 16.21 -2.92 14.77
C PHE A 43 16.97 -1.63 14.40
N GLN A 44 16.96 -0.60 15.26
CA GLN A 44 17.66 0.65 14.95
C GLN A 44 19.16 0.43 14.75
N THR A 45 19.81 -0.34 15.64
CA THR A 45 21.23 -0.68 15.52
C THR A 45 21.52 -1.50 14.26
N VAL A 46 20.58 -2.36 13.84
CA VAL A 46 20.71 -3.19 12.64
C VAL A 46 20.80 -2.33 11.38
N PHE A 47 20.03 -1.24 11.32
CA PHE A 47 19.98 -0.33 10.18
C PHE A 47 20.89 0.90 10.34
N THR A 48 22.04 0.73 11.00
CA THR A 48 23.11 1.75 11.04
C THR A 48 24.10 1.56 9.89
N PRO A 49 24.76 2.61 9.39
CA PRO A 49 25.75 2.52 8.31
C PRO A 49 26.81 1.44 8.54
N GLU A 50 27.22 1.21 9.78
CA GLU A 50 28.22 0.21 10.15
C GLU A 50 27.66 -1.22 10.04
N HIS A 51 26.44 -1.46 10.53
CA HIS A 51 25.89 -2.81 10.65
C HIS A 51 25.18 -3.30 9.39
N VAL A 52 24.64 -2.41 8.56
CA VAL A 52 23.96 -2.80 7.31
C VAL A 52 24.90 -3.51 6.34
N THR A 53 26.21 -3.20 6.39
CA THR A 53 27.23 -3.88 5.57
C THR A 53 27.45 -5.34 5.95
N ALA A 54 27.10 -5.73 7.17
CA ALA A 54 27.27 -7.08 7.72
C ALA A 54 25.94 -7.78 8.00
N ILE A 55 24.81 -7.21 7.59
CA ILE A 55 23.49 -7.79 7.86
C ILE A 55 23.37 -9.19 7.24
N THR A 56 22.80 -10.12 8.00
CA THR A 56 22.51 -11.48 7.54
C THR A 56 21.12 -11.53 6.90
N GLU A 57 20.89 -12.49 6.01
CA GLU A 57 19.56 -12.72 5.43
C GLU A 57 18.50 -12.94 6.53
N GLU A 58 18.83 -13.74 7.55
CA GLU A 58 17.95 -13.98 8.70
C GLU A 58 17.65 -12.69 9.46
N GLY A 59 18.66 -11.86 9.73
CA GLY A 59 18.50 -10.58 10.42
C GLY A 59 17.60 -9.63 9.66
N PHE A 60 17.79 -9.52 8.34
CA PHE A 60 16.94 -8.70 7.48
C PHE A 60 15.51 -9.25 7.37
N ARG A 61 15.35 -10.55 7.10
CA ARG A 61 14.02 -11.19 7.02
C ARG A 61 13.27 -11.12 8.34
N SER A 62 13.98 -11.18 9.47
CA SER A 62 13.38 -11.01 10.79
C SER A 62 12.66 -9.66 10.89
N PHE A 63 13.23 -8.58 10.36
CA PHE A 63 12.55 -7.27 10.31
C PHE A 63 11.27 -7.30 9.46
N LEU A 64 11.25 -8.02 8.35
CA LEU A 64 10.11 -8.04 7.43
C LEU A 64 8.85 -8.76 7.98
N LEU A 65 9.01 -9.50 9.08
CA LEU A 65 7.93 -10.26 9.73
C LEU A 65 7.11 -9.37 10.68
N ILE A 66 5.79 -9.42 10.57
CA ILE A 66 4.87 -8.59 11.38
C ILE A 66 5.00 -8.88 12.87
N GLU A 67 5.30 -10.12 13.24
CA GLU A 67 5.53 -10.56 14.61
C GLU A 67 6.71 -9.83 15.26
N ASN A 68 7.66 -9.37 14.43
CA ASN A 68 8.87 -8.70 14.86
C ASN A 68 8.79 -7.17 14.69
N ASN A 69 8.32 -6.66 13.55
CA ASN A 69 8.22 -5.20 13.32
C ASN A 69 6.99 -4.56 13.97
N ARG A 70 5.96 -5.35 14.32
CA ARG A 70 4.72 -4.93 15.00
C ARG A 70 3.94 -3.80 14.32
N HIS A 71 4.19 -3.53 13.04
CA HIS A 71 3.58 -2.39 12.34
C HIS A 71 3.19 -2.71 10.90
N TRP A 72 4.14 -3.20 10.09
CA TRP A 72 3.96 -3.34 8.65
C TRP A 72 3.71 -4.79 8.26
N THR A 73 2.47 -5.06 7.83
CA THR A 73 2.07 -6.39 7.35
C THR A 73 2.54 -6.63 5.91
N GLY A 74 2.95 -7.85 5.61
CA GLY A 74 3.20 -8.29 4.23
C GLY A 74 4.56 -7.93 3.64
N LEU A 75 5.46 -7.24 4.37
CA LEU A 75 6.81 -6.93 3.88
C LEU A 75 7.63 -8.19 3.58
N HIS A 76 7.44 -9.26 4.35
CA HIS A 76 8.13 -10.54 4.18
C HIS A 76 7.92 -11.18 2.80
N ARG A 77 6.85 -10.81 2.07
CA ARG A 77 6.51 -11.36 0.76
C ARG A 77 7.57 -11.04 -0.29
N GLN A 78 8.13 -9.83 -0.25
CA GLN A 78 9.23 -9.43 -1.13
C GLN A 78 10.60 -9.91 -0.61
N GLY A 79 10.66 -10.47 0.61
CA GLY A 79 11.89 -10.96 1.24
C GLY A 79 12.73 -11.88 0.33
N PRO A 80 12.16 -12.93 -0.30
CA PRO A 80 12.90 -13.77 -1.24
C PRO A 80 13.51 -13.04 -2.44
N ARG A 81 12.82 -12.04 -2.99
CA ARG A 81 13.34 -11.25 -4.13
C ARG A 81 14.46 -10.30 -3.66
N MET A 82 14.24 -9.60 -2.55
CA MET A 82 15.22 -8.67 -1.98
C MET A 82 16.50 -9.38 -1.50
N CYS A 83 16.37 -10.58 -0.92
CA CYS A 83 17.50 -11.35 -0.40
C CYS A 83 18.16 -12.25 -1.45
N ALA A 84 17.75 -12.18 -2.72
CA ALA A 84 18.32 -13.01 -3.78
C ALA A 84 19.81 -12.73 -4.01
N ASP A 85 20.24 -11.49 -3.77
CA ASP A 85 21.63 -11.05 -3.78
C ASP A 85 21.91 -10.23 -2.52
N MET A 86 22.51 -10.87 -1.51
CA MET A 86 22.78 -10.24 -0.22
C MET A 86 23.85 -9.16 -0.29
N ASP A 87 24.80 -9.25 -1.23
CA ASP A 87 25.86 -8.24 -1.35
C ASP A 87 25.29 -6.96 -1.95
N ARG A 88 24.46 -7.09 -2.98
CA ARG A 88 23.72 -5.97 -3.56
C ARG A 88 22.70 -5.37 -2.58
N LEU A 89 22.03 -6.19 -1.77
CA LEU A 89 21.15 -5.72 -0.70
C LEU A 89 21.92 -4.90 0.35
N ARG A 90 23.08 -5.38 0.81
CA ARG A 90 23.93 -4.66 1.78
C ARG A 90 24.40 -3.32 1.23
N GLU A 91 24.82 -3.27 -0.03
CA GLU A 91 25.23 -2.05 -0.70
C GLU A 91 24.07 -1.05 -0.79
N ALA A 92 22.90 -1.50 -1.22
CA ALA A 92 21.69 -0.67 -1.30
C ALA A 92 21.26 -0.15 0.07
N LEU A 93 21.30 -0.98 1.13
CA LEU A 93 21.00 -0.55 2.50
C LEU A 93 22.02 0.46 3.03
N ALA A 94 23.31 0.27 2.73
CA ALA A 94 24.36 1.22 3.09
C ALA A 94 24.14 2.59 2.44
N ILE A 95 23.75 2.62 1.16
CA ILE A 95 23.35 3.85 0.47
C ILE A 95 22.08 4.44 1.13
N LEU A 96 21.08 3.61 1.40
CA LEU A 96 19.79 4.06 1.95
C LEU A 96 19.96 4.77 3.30
N VAL A 97 20.85 4.30 4.17
CA VAL A 97 21.04 4.87 5.51
C VAL A 97 22.18 5.92 5.58
N ASP A 98 22.84 6.25 4.47
CA ASP A 98 23.94 7.23 4.47
C ASP A 98 23.47 8.69 4.60
N GLU A 99 23.41 9.21 5.82
CA GLU A 99 22.98 10.59 6.09
C GLU A 99 23.88 11.70 5.52
N ASN A 100 25.02 11.36 4.89
CA ASN A 100 25.85 12.33 4.16
C ASN A 100 25.29 12.65 2.75
N GLN A 101 24.30 11.89 2.27
CA GLN A 101 23.67 12.08 0.97
C GLN A 101 22.20 12.52 1.10
N PRO A 102 21.69 13.34 0.16
CA PRO A 102 20.27 13.69 0.12
C PRO A 102 19.38 12.44 0.03
N VAL A 103 18.31 12.40 0.82
CA VAL A 103 17.41 11.23 0.90
C VAL A 103 16.80 10.85 -0.46
N ALA A 104 16.59 11.83 -1.35
CA ALA A 104 16.09 11.58 -2.69
C ALA A 104 17.03 10.65 -3.48
N ASN A 105 18.31 10.99 -3.55
CA ASN A 105 19.31 10.21 -4.29
C ASN A 105 19.51 8.83 -3.68
N ARG A 106 19.42 8.72 -2.35
CA ARG A 106 19.55 7.45 -1.64
C ARG A 106 18.42 6.48 -1.96
N LEU A 107 17.18 6.98 -1.92
CA LEU A 107 16.00 6.18 -2.23
C LEU A 107 15.98 5.75 -3.69
N ASP A 108 16.24 6.67 -4.62
CA ASP A 108 16.27 6.36 -6.05
C ASP A 108 17.28 5.23 -6.34
N GLN A 109 18.50 5.33 -5.79
CA GLN A 109 19.54 4.30 -5.96
C GLN A 109 19.16 2.98 -5.28
N ALA A 110 18.75 3.00 -4.02
CA ALA A 110 18.50 1.77 -3.26
C ALA A 110 17.36 0.93 -3.88
N ILE A 111 16.29 1.59 -4.35
CA ILE A 111 15.15 0.91 -4.99
C ILE A 111 15.52 0.37 -6.37
N GLU A 112 16.28 1.12 -7.18
CA GLU A 112 16.77 0.64 -8.47
C GLU A 112 17.71 -0.58 -8.31
N MET A 113 18.48 -0.61 -7.22
CA MET A 113 19.41 -1.69 -6.96
C MET A 113 18.71 -2.99 -6.53
N VAL A 114 17.63 -2.94 -5.75
CA VAL A 114 17.06 -4.15 -5.14
C VAL A 114 15.63 -4.39 -5.61
N SER A 115 15.45 -5.39 -6.47
CA SER A 115 14.11 -5.83 -6.87
C SER A 115 13.28 -6.26 -5.66
N GLY A 116 12.02 -5.81 -5.61
CA GLY A 116 11.11 -6.01 -4.48
C GLY A 116 11.26 -4.99 -3.35
N MET A 117 12.30 -4.13 -3.35
CA MET A 117 12.42 -3.03 -2.40
C MET A 117 11.65 -1.81 -2.93
N GLY A 118 10.34 -1.74 -2.66
CA GLY A 118 9.52 -0.57 -2.99
C GLY A 118 9.40 0.45 -1.85
N LYS A 119 8.55 1.48 -2.06
CA LYS A 119 8.28 2.56 -1.10
C LYS A 119 8.00 2.10 0.32
N ASN A 120 7.22 1.03 0.47
CA ASN A 120 6.81 0.48 1.77
C ASN A 120 8.01 0.00 2.59
N VAL A 121 8.92 -0.77 1.98
CA VAL A 121 10.08 -1.34 2.69
C VAL A 121 11.13 -0.26 2.94
N ALA A 122 11.48 0.52 1.90
CA ALA A 122 12.55 1.51 1.98
C ALA A 122 12.24 2.58 3.02
N THR A 123 11.01 3.11 3.04
CA THR A 123 10.63 4.17 3.99
C THR A 123 10.37 3.65 5.42
N ALA A 124 9.96 2.39 5.58
CA ALA A 124 9.91 1.72 6.88
C ALA A 124 11.31 1.55 7.50
N ILE A 125 12.30 1.15 6.69
CA ILE A 125 13.70 1.08 7.13
C ILE A 125 14.21 2.46 7.55
N LEU A 126 13.92 3.51 6.76
CA LEU A 126 14.30 4.87 7.10
C LEU A 126 13.66 5.36 8.41
N LEU A 127 12.38 5.03 8.67
CA LEU A 127 11.73 5.35 9.95
C LEU A 127 12.45 4.66 11.11
N VAL A 128 12.79 3.38 10.98
CA VAL A 128 13.46 2.64 12.07
C VAL A 128 14.87 3.16 12.31
N ALA A 129 15.63 3.45 11.25
CA ALA A 129 16.97 4.00 11.35
C ALA A 129 16.97 5.41 11.96
N TYR A 130 16.04 6.26 11.51
CA TYR A 130 15.96 7.68 11.90
C TYR A 130 14.50 8.11 12.20
N PRO A 131 13.95 7.71 13.37
CA PRO A 131 12.53 7.89 13.70
C PRO A 131 12.05 9.34 13.78
N ASP A 132 12.98 10.28 13.95
CA ASP A 132 12.68 11.71 14.02
C ASP A 132 12.81 12.44 12.67
N ARG A 133 13.14 11.72 11.58
CA ARG A 133 13.50 12.34 10.30
C ARG A 133 12.69 11.86 9.11
N TYR A 134 12.28 10.59 9.11
CA TYR A 134 11.68 9.95 7.95
C TYR A 134 10.38 9.24 8.33
N GLY A 135 9.28 9.69 7.75
CA GLY A 135 7.99 9.02 7.85
C GLY A 135 7.83 7.96 6.75
N VAL A 136 6.88 7.06 6.95
CA VAL A 136 6.59 5.99 5.99
C VAL A 136 5.70 6.52 4.87
N TRP A 137 6.08 6.20 3.63
CA TRP A 137 5.22 6.35 2.47
C TRP A 137 4.75 4.96 2.02
N ASN A 138 3.47 4.70 2.27
CA ASN A 138 2.73 3.51 1.86
C ASN A 138 1.35 3.91 1.28
N ASN A 139 0.63 2.95 0.69
CA ASN A 139 -0.70 3.21 0.10
C ASN A 139 -1.70 3.82 1.10
N ARG A 140 -1.56 3.53 2.40
CA ARG A 140 -2.45 4.05 3.45
C ARG A 140 -2.18 5.52 3.74
N SER A 141 -0.93 5.87 3.98
CA SER A 141 -0.49 7.26 4.16
C SER A 141 -0.89 8.12 2.96
N GLU A 142 -0.75 7.57 1.75
CA GLU A 142 -1.14 8.25 0.51
C GLU A 142 -2.65 8.43 0.38
N ALA A 143 -3.44 7.38 0.61
CA ALA A 143 -4.90 7.45 0.59
C ALA A 143 -5.43 8.48 1.60
N SER A 144 -4.93 8.44 2.84
CA SER A 144 -5.37 9.36 3.89
C SER A 144 -4.98 10.81 3.57
N MET A 145 -3.78 11.07 3.04
CA MET A 145 -3.39 12.41 2.62
C MET A 145 -4.21 12.94 1.43
N LYS A 146 -4.56 12.09 0.46
CA LYS A 146 -5.44 12.44 -0.66
C LYS A 146 -6.84 12.81 -0.17
N GLN A 147 -7.43 12.01 0.72
CA GLN A 147 -8.75 12.29 1.32
C GLN A 147 -8.78 13.58 2.14
N LEU A 148 -7.66 13.95 2.76
CA LEU A 148 -7.53 15.16 3.56
C LEU A 148 -7.14 16.39 2.73
N ASP A 149 -7.00 16.25 1.40
CA ASP A 149 -6.57 17.29 0.46
C ASP A 149 -5.21 17.90 0.84
N ILE A 150 -4.29 17.06 1.32
CA ILE A 150 -2.92 17.44 1.69
C ILE A 150 -1.85 16.69 0.89
N TRP A 151 -2.24 15.88 -0.08
CA TRP A 151 -1.31 15.17 -0.95
C TRP A 151 -0.53 16.16 -1.84
N PRO A 152 0.81 16.07 -1.91
CA PRO A 152 1.60 17.03 -2.69
C PRO A 152 1.39 16.84 -4.20
N SER A 153 1.65 17.91 -4.96
CA SER A 153 1.69 17.83 -6.41
C SER A 153 3.10 17.47 -6.90
N PHE A 154 3.14 16.67 -7.97
CA PHE A 154 4.39 16.20 -8.57
C PHE A 154 4.55 16.70 -9.99
N ASP A 155 5.78 17.01 -10.35
CA ASP A 155 6.13 17.37 -11.72
C ASP A 155 6.16 16.13 -12.62
N ARG A 156 5.93 16.32 -13.93
CA ARG A 156 6.08 15.24 -14.91
C ARG A 156 7.53 14.73 -14.87
N ASN A 157 7.68 13.41 -14.74
CA ASN A 157 8.97 12.71 -14.62
C ASN A 157 9.77 13.01 -13.34
N GLU A 158 9.13 13.51 -12.29
CA GLU A 158 9.77 13.64 -10.99
C GLU A 158 10.18 12.26 -10.43
N SER A 159 11.43 12.13 -9.97
CA SER A 159 11.99 10.88 -9.44
C SER A 159 11.28 10.44 -8.17
N PHE A 160 11.35 9.15 -7.86
CA PHE A 160 10.72 8.60 -6.66
C PHE A 160 11.21 9.30 -5.38
N GLY A 161 12.53 9.46 -5.25
CA GLY A 161 13.16 10.11 -4.11
C GLY A 161 12.76 11.58 -3.98
N SER A 162 12.61 12.30 -5.10
CA SER A 162 12.16 13.70 -5.10
C SER A 162 10.71 13.83 -4.62
N ARG A 163 9.83 12.92 -5.06
CA ARG A 163 8.45 12.83 -4.56
C ARG A 163 8.43 12.55 -3.06
N TYR A 164 9.26 11.61 -2.59
CA TYR A 164 9.36 11.30 -1.17
C TYR A 164 9.76 12.51 -0.32
N VAL A 165 10.68 13.36 -0.79
CA VAL A 165 11.05 14.58 -0.05
C VAL A 165 9.83 15.47 0.21
N LYS A 166 8.97 15.68 -0.79
CA LYS A 166 7.73 16.47 -0.63
C LYS A 166 6.75 15.82 0.34
N ILE A 167 6.58 14.50 0.25
CA ILE A 167 5.72 13.72 1.15
C ILE A 167 6.23 13.78 2.59
N ASN A 168 7.53 13.55 2.80
CA ASN A 168 8.14 13.55 4.11
C ASN A 168 8.09 14.94 4.78
N GLN A 169 8.17 16.02 4.01
CA GLN A 169 7.95 17.37 4.54
C GLN A 169 6.55 17.52 5.14
N ILE A 170 5.50 17.00 4.49
CA ILE A 170 4.13 17.02 5.02
C ILE A 170 4.03 16.15 6.28
N LEU A 171 4.63 14.96 6.28
CA LEU A 171 4.66 14.07 7.46
C LEU A 171 5.32 14.74 8.67
N LEU A 172 6.44 15.44 8.46
CA LEU A 172 7.12 16.19 9.51
C LEU A 172 6.28 17.37 10.02
N GLN A 173 5.61 18.10 9.12
CA GLN A 173 4.68 19.16 9.53
C GLN A 173 3.51 18.62 10.35
N LEU A 174 2.90 17.51 9.92
CA LEU A 174 1.82 16.85 10.65
C LEU A 174 2.27 16.39 12.03
N ARG A 175 3.45 15.75 12.12
CA ARG A 175 4.06 15.35 13.38
C ARG A 175 4.15 16.54 14.35
N ASP A 176 4.70 17.66 13.88
CA ASP A 176 4.91 18.85 14.71
C ASP A 176 3.58 19.49 15.12
N MET A 177 2.62 19.60 14.20
CA MET A 177 1.30 20.21 14.45
C MET A 177 0.37 19.37 15.33
N LEU A 178 0.51 18.04 15.28
CA LEU A 178 -0.22 17.08 16.11
C LEU A 178 0.51 16.77 17.43
N GLN A 179 1.75 17.22 17.59
CA GLN A 179 2.59 16.94 18.76
C GLN A 179 2.71 15.44 19.03
N THR A 180 3.06 14.68 17.99
CA THR A 180 3.24 13.22 18.05
C THR A 180 4.59 12.83 17.41
N ASP A 181 4.81 11.55 17.16
CA ASP A 181 5.99 11.02 16.47
C ASP A 181 5.60 10.34 15.14
N LEU A 182 6.57 10.12 14.25
CA LEU A 182 6.30 9.60 12.89
C LEU A 182 5.79 8.15 12.90
N TRP A 183 6.14 7.36 13.93
CA TRP A 183 5.63 6.00 14.09
C TRP A 183 4.15 6.02 14.48
N THR A 184 3.79 6.83 15.47
CA THR A 184 2.41 7.01 15.89
C THR A 184 1.55 7.63 14.77
N LEU A 185 2.12 8.53 13.97
CA LEU A 185 1.46 9.09 12.80
C LEU A 185 1.17 8.03 11.72
N ASP A 186 2.11 7.13 11.42
CA ASP A 186 1.87 6.02 10.48
C ASP A 186 0.79 5.06 11.00
N ALA A 187 0.79 4.76 12.30
CA ALA A 187 -0.24 3.95 12.93
C ALA A 187 -1.63 4.62 12.91
N LEU A 188 -1.69 5.97 12.99
CA LEU A 188 -2.93 6.73 12.88
C LEU A 188 -3.57 6.58 11.49
N TRP A 189 -2.77 6.53 10.41
CA TRP A 189 -3.29 6.22 9.06
C TRP A 189 -3.97 4.87 9.02
N TRP A 190 -3.49 3.92 9.83
CA TRP A 190 -4.13 2.62 9.94
C TRP A 190 -5.52 2.72 10.55
N TYR A 191 -5.67 3.45 11.65
CA TYR A 191 -6.96 3.66 12.32
C TYR A 191 -7.98 4.38 11.42
N LEU A 192 -7.57 5.45 10.73
CA LEU A 192 -8.46 6.26 9.90
C LEU A 192 -9.07 5.49 8.70
N ASN A 193 -8.32 4.56 8.13
CA ASN A 193 -8.80 3.76 7.01
C ASN A 193 -9.86 2.72 7.42
N GLN A 194 -9.93 2.33 8.70
CA GLN A 194 -10.96 1.39 9.19
C GLN A 194 -12.33 2.06 9.34
N GLU A 195 -12.38 3.32 9.82
CA GLU A 195 -13.64 4.05 10.02
C GLU A 195 -14.30 4.48 8.70
N SER A 196 -13.53 4.56 7.62
CA SER A 196 -14.01 4.97 6.28
C SER A 196 -14.95 3.94 5.61
N GLY A 197 -15.28 2.83 6.28
CA GLY A 197 -16.13 1.77 5.73
C GLY A 197 -15.47 0.92 4.65
N ILE A 198 -14.16 1.09 4.41
CA ILE A 198 -13.34 0.25 3.53
C ILE A 198 -12.60 -0.74 4.42
N CYS A 199 -13.32 -1.82 4.76
CA CYS A 199 -12.90 -3.04 5.44
C CYS A 199 -11.39 -3.17 5.75
N GLU A 200 -10.98 -2.76 6.95
CA GLU A 200 -9.87 -3.35 7.68
C GLU A 200 -10.29 -3.39 9.16
N GLN A 201 -10.28 -4.56 9.79
CA GLN A 201 -10.28 -4.72 11.24
C GLN A 201 -9.11 -5.65 11.58
N PRO A 202 -8.35 -5.40 12.66
CA PRO A 202 -7.31 -6.31 13.12
C PRO A 202 -7.88 -7.67 13.50
N PHE A 203 -7.01 -8.67 13.42
CA PHE A 203 -7.20 -10.02 13.93
C PHE A 203 -7.75 -9.97 15.37
N SER A 204 -9.02 -10.33 15.52
CA SER A 204 -9.55 -10.87 16.76
C SER A 204 -9.37 -12.39 16.69
N ASN A 205 -8.89 -13.01 17.77
CA ASN A 205 -8.78 -14.47 17.86
C ASN A 205 -10.10 -15.06 18.39
N ALA A 206 -11.20 -14.86 17.65
CA ALA A 206 -12.49 -15.43 18.01
C ALA A 206 -13.09 -16.09 16.78
N LEU A 207 -12.92 -17.41 16.65
CA LEU A 207 -13.51 -18.29 15.63
C LEU A 207 -14.98 -17.95 15.34
N ASP A 208 -15.17 -16.94 14.51
CA ASP A 208 -16.45 -16.47 14.03
C ASP A 208 -16.53 -16.82 12.55
N LYS A 209 -17.70 -17.22 12.08
CA LYS A 209 -17.91 -17.54 10.67
C LYS A 209 -17.60 -16.33 9.78
N ASN A 210 -17.64 -15.10 10.32
CA ASN A 210 -17.22 -13.88 9.65
C ASN A 210 -15.69 -13.70 9.53
N GLU A 211 -14.88 -14.26 10.42
CA GLU A 211 -13.40 -14.17 10.34
C GLU A 211 -12.81 -15.11 9.28
N GLN A 212 -13.30 -16.37 9.21
CA GLN A 212 -12.97 -17.29 8.10
C GLN A 212 -13.35 -16.69 6.74
N ARG A 213 -14.38 -15.84 6.77
CA ARG A 213 -14.92 -15.19 5.62
C ARG A 213 -14.03 -14.02 5.16
N PHE A 214 -13.62 -13.15 6.09
CA PHE A 214 -12.74 -12.00 5.83
C PHE A 214 -11.34 -12.41 5.34
N GLY A 215 -10.76 -13.47 5.93
CA GLY A 215 -9.47 -13.99 5.50
C GLY A 215 -9.43 -14.37 4.02
N LEU A 216 -10.53 -14.89 3.46
CA LEU A 216 -10.58 -15.36 2.08
C LEU A 216 -10.50 -14.23 1.03
N GLU A 217 -11.04 -13.03 1.32
CA GLU A 217 -11.00 -11.87 0.41
C GLU A 217 -9.60 -11.27 0.35
N ARG A 218 -9.01 -11.00 1.52
CA ARG A 218 -7.62 -10.58 1.59
C ARG A 218 -6.72 -11.60 0.91
N HIS A 219 -6.91 -12.88 1.20
CA HIS A 219 -6.15 -13.93 0.52
C HIS A 219 -6.40 -13.95 -0.99
N LEU A 220 -7.60 -13.58 -1.49
CA LEU A 220 -7.86 -13.48 -2.92
C LEU A 220 -7.12 -12.29 -3.55
N HIS A 221 -7.15 -11.11 -2.93
CA HIS A 221 -6.42 -9.93 -3.40
C HIS A 221 -4.92 -10.23 -3.50
N GLU A 222 -4.38 -10.78 -2.40
CA GLU A 222 -2.97 -11.16 -2.31
C GLU A 222 -2.63 -12.28 -3.30
N PHE A 223 -3.49 -13.29 -3.44
CA PHE A 223 -3.31 -14.38 -4.40
C PHE A 223 -3.29 -13.88 -5.85
N LEU A 224 -4.26 -13.03 -6.22
CA LEU A 224 -4.35 -12.48 -7.57
C LEU A 224 -3.12 -11.65 -7.90
N ARG A 225 -2.67 -10.79 -6.98
CA ARG A 225 -1.45 -10.01 -7.14
C ARG A 225 -0.22 -10.90 -7.27
N ASP A 226 -0.01 -11.81 -6.34
CA ASP A 226 1.22 -12.63 -6.25
C ASP A 226 1.35 -13.61 -7.42
N ASN A 227 0.22 -13.98 -8.02
CA ASN A 227 0.17 -14.89 -9.17
C ASN A 227 -0.23 -14.19 -10.45
N TRP A 228 -0.25 -12.85 -10.49
CA TRP A 228 -0.87 -12.08 -11.59
C TRP A 228 -0.41 -12.57 -12.96
N ASP A 229 0.91 -12.59 -13.21
CA ASP A 229 1.50 -13.02 -14.48
C ASP A 229 1.25 -14.48 -14.86
N ARG A 230 0.75 -15.31 -13.93
CA ARG A 230 0.38 -16.71 -14.16
C ARG A 230 -1.11 -16.89 -14.49
N LEU A 231 -1.93 -15.89 -14.20
CA LEU A 231 -3.36 -15.91 -14.49
C LEU A 231 -3.60 -15.56 -15.96
N GLU A 232 -4.72 -16.01 -16.52
CA GLU A 232 -5.16 -15.62 -17.87
C GLU A 232 -5.22 -14.09 -17.99
N LEU A 233 -5.76 -13.40 -16.97
CA LEU A 233 -5.78 -11.93 -16.92
C LEU A 233 -4.38 -11.32 -17.01
N GLY A 234 -3.38 -11.91 -16.35
CA GLY A 234 -2.02 -11.39 -16.39
C GLY A 234 -1.32 -11.56 -17.73
N GLN A 235 -1.83 -12.41 -18.63
CA GLN A 235 -1.29 -12.53 -19.98
C GLN A 235 -1.64 -11.31 -20.84
N GLU A 236 -2.81 -10.70 -20.62
CA GLU A 236 -3.30 -9.53 -21.37
C GLU A 236 -3.00 -8.20 -20.64
N TRP A 237 -3.05 -8.23 -19.31
CA TRP A 237 -2.95 -7.05 -18.45
C TRP A 237 -1.71 -7.10 -17.58
N ALA A 238 -0.97 -6.00 -17.51
CA ALA A 238 0.10 -5.80 -16.55
C ALA A 238 -0.41 -4.92 -15.40
N LEU A 239 -0.17 -5.31 -14.15
CA LEU A 239 -0.45 -4.43 -13.01
C LEU A 239 0.23 -3.08 -13.23
N TYR A 240 -0.50 -2.02 -12.90
CA TYR A 240 0.01 -0.66 -13.05
C TYR A 240 1.20 -0.44 -12.11
N GLN A 241 2.21 0.28 -12.59
CA GLN A 241 3.43 0.55 -11.86
C GLN A 241 3.70 2.05 -11.86
N GLU A 242 4.29 2.53 -10.77
CA GLU A 242 4.80 3.89 -10.69
C GLU A 242 6.32 3.85 -10.46
N PRO A 243 7.06 4.93 -10.78
CA PRO A 243 8.48 5.00 -10.45
C PRO A 243 8.72 4.70 -8.97
N GLY A 244 9.53 3.67 -8.69
CA GLY A 244 9.86 3.21 -7.34
C GLY A 244 8.79 2.35 -6.64
N ASP A 245 7.72 1.97 -7.34
CA ASP A 245 6.66 1.10 -6.83
C ASP A 245 6.14 0.16 -7.93
N GLU A 246 6.76 -1.02 -8.04
CA GLU A 246 6.37 -2.08 -8.98
C GLU A 246 5.00 -2.70 -8.66
N GLU A 247 4.50 -2.53 -7.43
CA GLU A 247 3.19 -3.04 -6.99
C GLU A 247 2.14 -1.92 -6.88
N ALA A 248 2.39 -0.73 -7.45
CA ALA A 248 1.51 0.44 -7.28
C ALA A 248 0.05 0.16 -7.59
N GLY A 249 -0.22 -0.63 -8.64
CA GLY A 249 -1.56 -1.00 -9.08
C GLY A 249 -2.34 -1.88 -8.09
N TYR A 250 -1.68 -2.48 -7.10
CA TYR A 250 -2.34 -3.21 -6.03
C TYR A 250 -2.84 -2.26 -4.94
N GLU A 251 -4.13 -2.32 -4.62
CA GLU A 251 -4.76 -1.44 -3.64
C GLU A 251 -4.44 0.04 -3.92
N TYR A 252 -4.58 0.44 -5.19
CA TYR A 252 -4.18 1.75 -5.69
C TYR A 252 -4.98 2.87 -5.00
N PRO A 253 -4.33 3.80 -4.27
CA PRO A 253 -5.01 4.86 -3.55
C PRO A 253 -5.42 6.02 -4.46
N CYS A 254 -6.68 6.45 -4.37
CA CYS A 254 -7.22 7.60 -5.11
C CYS A 254 -8.14 8.46 -4.24
N ASP A 255 -8.53 9.63 -4.73
CA ASP A 255 -9.31 10.60 -3.95
C ASP A 255 -10.72 10.09 -3.62
N VAL A 256 -11.21 9.13 -4.40
CA VAL A 256 -12.56 8.55 -4.29
C VAL A 256 -12.56 7.15 -3.68
N GLY A 257 -11.44 6.70 -3.11
CA GLY A 257 -11.31 5.40 -2.45
C GLY A 257 -10.03 4.66 -2.81
N ARG A 258 -10.10 3.33 -2.79
CA ARG A 258 -8.97 2.44 -3.10
C ARG A 258 -9.42 1.44 -4.15
N ILE A 259 -8.70 1.38 -5.26
CA ILE A 259 -8.96 0.42 -6.35
C ILE A 259 -8.25 -0.88 -5.99
N ASP A 260 -8.95 -2.02 -6.01
CA ASP A 260 -8.34 -3.28 -5.58
C ASP A 260 -7.16 -3.69 -6.47
N LEU A 261 -7.38 -3.72 -7.80
CA LEU A 261 -6.31 -3.87 -8.78
C LEU A 261 -6.50 -2.89 -9.93
N LEU A 262 -5.44 -2.16 -10.25
CA LEU A 262 -5.35 -1.29 -11.41
C LEU A 262 -4.28 -1.87 -12.35
N ALA A 263 -4.63 -2.00 -13.63
CA ALA A 263 -3.75 -2.56 -14.63
C ALA A 263 -3.81 -1.78 -15.95
N LYS A 264 -2.77 -1.93 -16.76
CA LYS A 264 -2.72 -1.50 -18.16
C LYS A 264 -2.67 -2.70 -19.08
N HIS A 265 -3.32 -2.60 -20.22
CA HIS A 265 -3.17 -3.61 -21.26
C HIS A 265 -1.73 -3.62 -21.74
N ARG A 266 -1.17 -4.81 -21.99
CA ARG A 266 0.24 -4.95 -22.36
C ARG A 266 0.59 -4.34 -23.72
N SER A 267 -0.38 -4.27 -24.63
CA SER A 267 -0.16 -3.84 -26.02
C SER A 267 -1.12 -2.76 -26.54
N GLU A 268 -2.19 -2.44 -25.82
CA GLU A 268 -3.25 -1.55 -26.30
C GLU A 268 -3.41 -0.36 -25.34
N PRO A 269 -3.91 0.79 -25.80
CA PRO A 269 -4.13 1.97 -24.97
C PRO A 269 -5.37 1.78 -24.08
N ARG A 270 -5.35 0.75 -23.21
CA ARG A 270 -6.47 0.38 -22.36
C ARG A 270 -6.03 0.25 -20.91
N TRP A 271 -6.89 0.72 -20.01
CA TRP A 271 -6.80 0.52 -18.57
C TRP A 271 -7.82 -0.50 -18.11
N LEU A 272 -7.52 -1.19 -17.03
CA LEU A 272 -8.43 -2.10 -16.35
C LEU A 272 -8.50 -1.73 -14.87
N VAL A 273 -9.72 -1.45 -14.41
CA VAL A 273 -10.07 -1.30 -13.01
C VAL A 273 -10.74 -2.58 -12.56
N VAL A 274 -10.16 -3.28 -11.60
CA VAL A 274 -10.73 -4.50 -11.03
C VAL A 274 -11.30 -4.20 -9.65
N GLU A 275 -12.55 -4.60 -9.45
CA GLU A 275 -13.22 -4.62 -8.15
C GLU A 275 -13.48 -6.07 -7.74
N LEU A 276 -12.97 -6.46 -6.59
CA LEU A 276 -13.10 -7.80 -6.05
C LEU A 276 -14.26 -7.83 -5.05
N LYS A 277 -15.15 -8.82 -5.15
CA LYS A 277 -16.27 -8.97 -4.22
C LYS A 277 -16.52 -10.42 -3.84
N ARG A 278 -16.85 -10.65 -2.57
CA ARG A 278 -17.13 -11.99 -2.05
C ARG A 278 -18.61 -12.38 -2.00
N GLY A 279 -19.54 -11.42 -2.03
CA GLY A 279 -21.01 -11.59 -1.92
C GLY A 279 -21.83 -10.33 -2.27
N GLN A 280 -23.17 -10.45 -2.38
CA GLN A 280 -24.09 -9.43 -2.92
C GLN A 280 -24.05 -8.06 -2.22
N THR A 281 -23.72 -7.03 -3.00
CA THR A 281 -24.50 -5.80 -3.18
C THR A 281 -24.25 -5.32 -4.62
N SER A 282 -25.15 -5.69 -5.52
CA SER A 282 -25.04 -5.46 -6.97
C SER A 282 -24.82 -3.98 -7.30
N ASP A 283 -25.68 -3.11 -6.79
CA ASP A 283 -25.64 -1.68 -7.11
C ASP A 283 -24.43 -0.95 -6.48
N GLN A 284 -24.07 -1.29 -5.23
CA GLN A 284 -22.94 -0.66 -4.56
C GLN A 284 -21.63 -1.01 -5.27
N THR A 285 -21.47 -2.27 -5.69
CA THR A 285 -20.28 -2.73 -6.42
C THR A 285 -20.18 -2.03 -7.77
N VAL A 286 -21.27 -1.98 -8.53
CA VAL A 286 -21.31 -1.30 -9.82
C VAL A 286 -21.02 0.19 -9.66
N GLY A 287 -21.65 0.85 -8.68
CA GLY A 287 -21.38 2.26 -8.38
C GLY A 287 -19.93 2.53 -7.98
N GLN A 288 -19.33 1.66 -7.17
CA GLN A 288 -17.92 1.75 -6.77
C GLN A 288 -16.98 1.59 -7.98
N LEU A 289 -17.19 0.56 -8.78
CA LEU A 289 -16.40 0.33 -9.99
C LEU A 289 -16.52 1.50 -10.97
N LEU A 290 -17.74 1.96 -11.26
CA LEU A 290 -17.98 3.07 -12.18
C LEU A 290 -17.33 4.37 -11.68
N ARG A 291 -17.37 4.63 -10.37
CA ARG A 291 -16.68 5.76 -9.75
C ARG A 291 -15.17 5.68 -9.98
N TYR A 292 -14.56 4.51 -9.81
CA TYR A 292 -13.14 4.30 -10.06
C TYR A 292 -12.77 4.41 -11.54
N ILE A 293 -13.56 3.83 -12.44
CA ILE A 293 -13.40 3.99 -13.90
C ILE A 293 -13.41 5.48 -14.26
N GLY A 294 -14.38 6.24 -13.74
CA GLY A 294 -14.46 7.68 -13.96
C GLY A 294 -13.22 8.41 -13.46
N TRP A 295 -12.76 8.11 -12.24
CA TRP A 295 -11.56 8.73 -11.69
C TRP A 295 -10.31 8.42 -12.53
N VAL A 296 -10.07 7.15 -12.89
CA VAL A 296 -8.93 6.75 -13.75
C VAL A 296 -9.00 7.45 -15.10
N LYS A 297 -10.20 7.54 -15.70
CA LYS A 297 -10.40 8.23 -16.99
C LYS A 297 -10.04 9.72 -16.92
N HIS A 298 -10.31 10.39 -15.80
CA HIS A 298 -10.07 11.82 -15.66
C HIS A 298 -8.65 12.18 -15.20
N HIS A 299 -7.96 11.27 -14.50
CA HIS A 299 -6.68 11.59 -13.83
C HIS A 299 -5.47 10.84 -14.40
N LEU A 300 -5.66 9.62 -14.90
CA LEU A 300 -4.56 8.77 -15.35
C LEU A 300 -4.59 8.50 -16.86
N ALA A 301 -5.78 8.34 -17.44
CA ALA A 301 -5.93 8.02 -18.85
C ALA A 301 -5.59 9.21 -19.75
N ALA A 302 -4.77 8.98 -20.77
CA ALA A 302 -4.49 9.93 -21.83
C ALA A 302 -5.66 9.99 -22.85
N GLU A 303 -5.65 11.01 -23.71
CA GLU A 303 -6.63 11.12 -24.79
C GLU A 303 -6.57 9.89 -25.71
N GLY A 304 -7.72 9.25 -25.92
CA GLY A 304 -7.84 8.01 -26.70
C GLY A 304 -7.62 6.71 -25.92
N GLU A 305 -7.16 6.76 -24.67
CA GLU A 305 -7.12 5.57 -23.82
C GLU A 305 -8.54 5.21 -23.31
N VAL A 306 -8.87 3.92 -23.33
CA VAL A 306 -10.18 3.40 -22.86
C VAL A 306 -10.01 2.76 -21.49
N VAL A 307 -10.94 3.03 -20.57
CA VAL A 307 -10.93 2.42 -19.23
C VAL A 307 -12.01 1.35 -19.15
N HIS A 308 -11.58 0.11 -18.92
CA HIS A 308 -12.44 -1.05 -18.71
C HIS A 308 -12.64 -1.31 -17.22
N GLY A 309 -13.78 -1.90 -16.88
CA GLY A 309 -14.06 -2.44 -15.56
C GLY A 309 -14.08 -3.95 -15.56
N LEU A 310 -13.66 -4.55 -14.46
CA LEU A 310 -13.83 -5.98 -14.21
C LEU A 310 -14.31 -6.19 -12.78
N ILE A 311 -15.45 -6.84 -12.62
CA ILE A 311 -15.90 -7.35 -11.33
C ILE A 311 -15.49 -8.81 -11.24
N ILE A 312 -14.77 -9.19 -10.18
CA ILE A 312 -14.49 -10.59 -9.88
C ILE A 312 -15.23 -10.95 -8.61
N CYS A 313 -16.17 -11.89 -8.69
CA CYS A 313 -16.91 -12.34 -7.51
C CYS A 313 -17.13 -13.85 -7.43
N ARG A 314 -17.58 -14.34 -6.27
CA ARG A 314 -17.86 -15.77 -6.10
C ARG A 314 -19.17 -16.18 -6.79
N GLU A 315 -20.19 -15.34 -6.62
CA GLU A 315 -21.55 -15.54 -7.09
C GLU A 315 -22.09 -14.19 -7.57
N ALA A 316 -22.95 -14.23 -8.58
CA ALA A 316 -23.63 -13.06 -9.14
C ALA A 316 -25.14 -13.28 -9.11
N ASP A 317 -25.88 -12.22 -8.78
CA ASP A 317 -27.33 -12.22 -8.76
C ASP A 317 -27.90 -11.61 -10.04
N GLU A 318 -29.21 -11.80 -10.25
CA GLU A 318 -29.88 -11.25 -11.44
C GLU A 318 -29.73 -9.72 -11.49
N SER A 319 -29.78 -9.04 -10.34
CA SER A 319 -29.61 -7.59 -10.25
C SER A 319 -28.24 -7.14 -10.79
N LEU A 320 -27.15 -7.82 -10.43
CA LEU A 320 -25.81 -7.52 -10.95
C LEU A 320 -25.76 -7.78 -12.45
N HIS A 321 -26.34 -8.89 -12.93
CA HIS A 321 -26.42 -9.18 -14.37
C HIS A 321 -27.18 -8.09 -15.13
N TYR A 322 -28.33 -7.64 -14.62
CA TYR A 322 -29.08 -6.55 -15.23
C TYR A 322 -28.30 -5.23 -15.22
N ALA A 323 -27.69 -4.87 -14.09
CA ALA A 323 -26.91 -3.64 -13.97
C ALA A 323 -25.73 -3.61 -14.95
N LEU A 324 -25.07 -4.75 -15.18
CA LEU A 324 -23.94 -4.86 -16.09
C LEU A 324 -24.35 -5.00 -17.56
N SER A 325 -25.57 -5.47 -17.86
CA SER A 325 -26.04 -5.72 -19.23
C SER A 325 -26.02 -4.50 -20.16
N VAL A 326 -26.03 -3.29 -19.58
CA VAL A 326 -26.00 -2.02 -20.30
C VAL A 326 -24.61 -1.39 -20.37
N LEU A 327 -23.60 -2.00 -19.73
CA LEU A 327 -22.23 -1.48 -19.64
C LEU A 327 -21.31 -2.23 -20.60
N GLU A 328 -21.02 -1.62 -21.76
CA GLU A 328 -20.23 -2.26 -22.82
C GLU A 328 -18.75 -2.50 -22.45
N ASN A 329 -18.21 -1.73 -21.52
CA ASN A 329 -16.81 -1.76 -21.10
C ASN A 329 -16.59 -2.40 -19.74
N VAL A 330 -17.58 -3.10 -19.18
CA VAL A 330 -17.48 -3.78 -17.88
C VAL A 330 -17.70 -5.28 -18.04
N GLU A 331 -16.76 -6.07 -17.55
CA GLU A 331 -16.83 -7.53 -17.54
C GLU A 331 -17.12 -8.05 -16.13
N LEU A 332 -17.78 -9.20 -16.05
CA LEU A 332 -18.01 -9.96 -14.82
C LEU A 332 -17.32 -11.32 -14.93
N ARG A 333 -16.46 -11.65 -13.98
CA ARG A 333 -15.86 -12.98 -13.84
C ARG A 333 -16.21 -13.60 -12.49
N LEU A 334 -16.45 -14.91 -12.51
CA LEU A 334 -16.63 -15.67 -11.29
C LEU A 334 -15.33 -16.38 -10.90
N TYR A 335 -14.99 -16.38 -9.62
CA TYR A 335 -13.89 -17.18 -9.09
C TYR A 335 -14.41 -18.36 -8.27
N ALA A 336 -13.70 -19.48 -8.35
CA ALA A 336 -13.98 -20.68 -7.57
C ALA A 336 -12.72 -21.17 -6.86
N VAL A 337 -12.88 -21.74 -5.67
CA VAL A 337 -11.78 -22.36 -4.91
C VAL A 337 -12.15 -23.83 -4.70
N GLU A 338 -11.33 -24.73 -5.23
CA GLU A 338 -11.51 -26.18 -5.09
C GLU A 338 -10.39 -26.78 -4.24
N PHE A 339 -10.77 -27.58 -3.23
CA PHE A 339 -9.82 -28.28 -2.37
C PHE A 339 -10.09 -29.78 -2.41
N HIS A 340 -9.09 -30.56 -2.80
CA HIS A 340 -9.19 -32.01 -2.95
C HIS A 340 -8.08 -32.71 -2.16
N LEU A 341 -8.46 -33.64 -1.28
CA LEU A 341 -7.53 -34.56 -0.64
C LEU A 341 -7.47 -35.85 -1.44
N LYS A 342 -6.27 -36.28 -1.80
CA LYS A 342 -6.03 -37.58 -2.45
C LYS A 342 -5.29 -38.49 -1.47
N LYS A 343 -5.57 -39.79 -1.55
CA LYS A 343 -4.75 -40.78 -0.84
C LYS A 343 -3.35 -40.80 -1.46
N PRO A 344 -2.29 -41.00 -0.66
CA PRO A 344 -0.97 -41.27 -1.22
C PRO A 344 -1.05 -42.58 -2.02
N GLU A 345 -0.52 -42.55 -3.24
CA GLU A 345 -0.37 -43.75 -4.09
C GLU A 345 0.67 -44.72 -3.54
#